data_AF-A0A414FK56-F1
#
_entry.id   AF-A0A414FK56-F1
#
_cell.length_a   1.000
_cell.length_b   1.000
_cell.length_c   1.000
_cell.angle_alpha   90.00
_cell.angle_beta   90.00
_cell.angle_gamma   90.00
#
_symmetry.space_group_name_H-M   'P 1'
#
loop_
_entity.id
_entity.type
_entity.pdbx_description
1 polymer ?
#
loop_
_entity_poly.entity_id
_entity_poly.type
_entity_poly.pdbx_seq_one_letter_code
_entity_poly.pdbx_strand_id
1 'polypeptide(L)' 'MIEMSNSEYNELLNDLYAKVEAGEMTEKEACKKMWSVDKIWMAPDPREPHDVPDDYIPPSSNC' A
#
# COMPACT_ATOMS: atom_id res chain seq x y z
N MET A 1 5.92 -7.10 -9.15
CA MET A 1 5.32 -6.95 -7.81
C MET A 1 6.08 -7.86 -6.89
N ILE A 2 6.68 -7.32 -5.84
CA ILE A 2 7.21 -8.17 -4.76
C ILE A 2 5.97 -8.62 -4.01
N GLU A 3 5.59 -9.88 -4.19
CA GLU A 3 4.46 -10.48 -3.49
C GLU A 3 4.89 -10.73 -2.05
N MET A 4 4.67 -9.74 -1.18
CA MET A 4 4.68 -9.99 0.26
C MET A 4 3.36 -10.69 0.59
N SER A 5 3.39 -11.82 1.26
CA SER A 5 2.16 -12.45 1.74
C SER A 5 1.54 -11.60 2.87
N ASN A 6 0.22 -11.68 3.04
CA ASN A 6 -0.45 -11.05 4.19
C ASN A 6 0.15 -11.50 5.54
N SER A 7 0.68 -12.73 5.62
CA SER A 7 1.40 -13.22 6.81
C SER A 7 2.69 -12.45 7.05
N GLU A 8 3.52 -12.25 6.02
CA GLU A 8 4.78 -11.50 6.15
C GLU A 8 4.52 -10.02 6.49
N TYR A 9 3.45 -9.44 5.94
CA TYR A 9 3.03 -8.08 6.31
C TYR A 9 2.63 -7.99 7.79
N ASN A 10 1.85 -8.95 8.29
CA ASN A 10 1.47 -8.99 9.71
C ASN A 10 2.67 -9.24 10.64
N GLU A 11 3.63 -10.06 10.23
CA GLU A 11 4.86 -10.27 10.99
C GLU A 11 5.70 -8.99 11.07
N LEU A 12 5.83 -8.26 9.95
CA LEU A 12 6.47 -6.95 9.91
C LEU A 12 5.79 -5.95 10.85
N LEU A 13 4.45 -5.90 10.86
CA LEU A 13 3.68 -5.05 11.77
C LEU A 13 4.01 -5.35 13.24
N ASN A 14 3.97 -6.63 13.60
CA ASN A 14 4.22 -7.07 14.98
C ASN A 14 5.66 -6.76 15.42
N ASP A 15 6.65 -6.98 14.56
CA ASP A 15 8.06 -6.67 14.83
C ASP A 15 8.29 -5.16 15.01
N LEU A 16 7.64 -4.33 14.20
CA LEU A 16 7.71 -2.87 14.35
C LEU A 16 7.08 -2.41 15.67
N TYR A 17 5.92 -2.97 16.04
CA TYR A 17 5.27 -2.67 17.33
C TYR A 17 6.15 -3.09 18.52
N ALA A 18 6.71 -4.30 18.49
CA ALA A 18 7.56 -4.79 19.56
C ALA A 18 8.81 -3.91 19.77
N LYS A 19 9.42 -3.43 18.67
CA LYS A 19 10.57 -2.52 18.73
C LYS A 19 10.22 -1.13 19.30
N VAL A 20 9.01 -0.66 19.03
CA VAL A 20 8.50 0.58 19.63
C VAL A 20 8.26 0.40 21.13
N GLU A 21 7.61 -0.69 21.54
CA GLU A 21 7.38 -0.99 22.96
C GLU A 21 8.67 -1.21 23.74
N ALA A 22 9.67 -1.84 23.13
CA ALA A 22 11.00 -2.02 23.71
C ALA A 22 11.81 -0.72 23.82
N GLY A 23 11.34 0.38 23.21
CA GLY A 23 12.06 1.65 23.12
C GLY A 23 13.26 1.62 22.18
N GLU A 24 13.41 0.56 21.39
CA GLU A 24 14.49 0.40 20.39
C GLU A 24 14.22 1.23 19.12
N MET A 25 12.97 1.63 18.91
CA MET A 25 12.53 2.43 17.77
C MET A 25 11.50 3.46 18.20
N THR A 26 11.51 4.63 17.57
CA THR A 26 10.43 5.61 17.77
C THR A 26 9.22 5.30 16.90
N GLU A 27 8.01 5.66 17.35
CA GLU A 27 6.78 5.53 16.55
C GLU A 27 6.91 6.17 15.15
N LYS A 28 7.63 7.28 15.07
CA LYS A 28 7.87 8.00 13.81
C LYS A 28 8.74 7.19 12.83
N GLU A 29 9.74 6.48 13.34
CA GLU A 29 10.58 5.59 12.53
C GLU A 29 9.81 4.35 12.08
N ALA A 30 8.99 3.77 12.97
CA ALA A 30 8.11 2.66 12.63
C ALA A 30 7.11 3.08 11.53
N CYS A 31 6.49 4.24 11.65
CA CYS A 31 5.57 4.79 10.65
C CYS A 31 6.25 5.03 9.29
N LYS A 32 7.50 5.52 9.28
CA LYS A 32 8.25 5.73 8.03
C LYS A 32 8.60 4.40 7.33
N LYS A 33 8.91 3.35 8.10
CA LYS A 33 9.13 2.00 7.56
C LYS A 33 7.83 1.42 6.99
N MET A 34 6.73 1.58 7.72
CA MET A 34 5.38 1.17 7.27
C MET A 34 5.04 1.80 5.92
N TRP A 35 5.16 3.12 5.83
CA TRP A 35 4.84 3.88 4.64
C TRP A 35 5.68 3.48 3.42
N SER A 36 6.89 2.98 3.65
CA SER A 36 7.77 2.51 2.57
C SER A 36 7.30 1.16 2.03
N VAL A 37 6.75 0.30 2.88
CA VAL A 37 6.16 -0.99 2.50
C VAL A 37 4.79 -0.80 1.85
N ASP A 38 3.95 0.07 2.42
CA ASP A 38 2.66 0.43 1.83
C ASP A 38 2.79 0.98 0.42
N LYS A 39 3.81 1.78 0.13
CA LYS A 39 4.05 2.25 -1.25
C LYS A 39 4.33 1.13 -2.23
N ILE A 40 4.89 0.01 -1.79
CA ILE A 40 5.19 -1.13 -2.66
C ILE A 40 3.96 -2.01 -2.81
N TRP A 41 3.17 -2.15 -1.74
CA TRP A 41 1.94 -2.93 -1.69
C TRP A 41 0.76 -2.25 -2.39
N MET A 42 0.58 -0.96 -2.14
CA MET A 42 -0.45 -0.08 -2.71
C MET A 42 0.02 0.63 -3.98
N ALA A 43 1.23 0.32 -4.48
CA ALA A 43 1.59 0.78 -5.81
C ALA A 43 0.57 0.22 -6.79
N PRO A 44 -0.09 1.06 -7.61
CA PRO A 44 -0.91 0.55 -8.70
C PRO A 44 -0.02 -0.36 -9.56
N ASP A 45 -0.53 -1.55 -9.90
CA ASP A 45 0.21 -2.50 -10.72
C ASP A 45 0.63 -1.78 -12.02
N PRO A 46 1.93 -1.65 -12.32
CA PRO A 46 2.39 -1.03 -13.56
C PRO A 46 1.87 -1.75 -14.82
N ARG A 47 1.28 -2.95 -14.66
CA ARG A 47 0.69 -3.75 -15.73
C ARG A 47 -0.79 -3.53 -15.97
N GLU A 48 -1.51 -2.75 -15.14
CA GLU A 48 -2.84 -2.27 -15.53
C GLU A 48 -2.67 -0.93 -16.25
N PRO A 49 -2.85 -0.87 -17.58
CA PRO A 49 -3.11 0.40 -18.22
C PRO A 49 -4.42 0.91 -17.61
N HIS A 50 -4.37 2.04 -16.89
CA HIS A 50 -5.56 2.88 -16.74
C HIS A 50 -5.83 3.60 -18.06
N ASP A 51 -5.91 2.84 -19.16
CA ASP A 51 -6.50 3.31 -20.38
C ASP A 51 -8.01 3.20 -20.15
N VAL A 52 -8.58 4.28 -19.64
CA VAL A 52 -9.99 4.56 -19.90
C VAL A 52 -10.13 4.43 -21.42
N PRO A 53 -11.02 3.56 -21.96
CA PRO A 53 -11.21 3.51 -23.39
C PRO A 53 -11.60 4.93 -23.84
N ASP A 54 -10.92 5.48 -24.85
CA ASP A 54 -11.26 6.80 -25.43
C ASP A 54 -12.73 6.85 -25.88
N ASP A 55 -13.36 5.69 -26.07
CA ASP A 55 -14.76 5.50 -26.44
C ASP A 55 -15.75 5.47 -25.26
N TYR A 56 -15.34 5.80 -24.04
CA TYR A 56 -16.28 5.93 -22.93
C TYR A 56 -17.17 7.17 -23.12
N ILE A 57 -18.35 6.94 -23.70
CA ILE A 57 -19.43 7.93 -23.75
C ILE A 57 -20.18 7.84 -22.40
N PRO A 58 -20.06 8.82 -21.50
CA PRO A 58 -20.87 8.83 -20.29
C PRO A 58 -22.35 8.89 -20.69
N PRO A 59 -23.25 8.17 -19.98
CA PRO A 59 -24.66 8.21 -20.29
C PRO A 59 -25.14 9.66 -20.21
N SER A 60 -25.49 10.24 -21.37
CA SER A 60 -26.08 11.57 -21.43
C SER A 60 -27.37 11.54 -20.62
N SER A 61 -27.43 12.36 -19.58
CA SER A 61 -28.63 12.58 -18.79
C SER A 61 -29.68 13.18 -19.72
N ASN A 62 -30.66 12.38 -20.14
CA ASN A 62 -31.76 12.85 -20.98
C ASN A 62 -32.66 13.78 -20.13
N CYS A 63 -32.62 15.09 -20.43
CA CYS A 63 -33.70 16.03 -20.17
C CYS A 63 -34.73 15.98 -21.31
#